data_AF-D4LU06-F1
#
_entry.id   AF-D4LU06-F1
#
_cell.length_a   1.000
_cell.length_b   1.000
_cell.length_c   1.000
_cell.angle_alpha   90.00
_cell.angle_beta   90.00
_cell.angle_gamma   90.00
#
_symmetry.space_group_name_H-M   'P 1'
#
loop_
_entity.id
_entity.type
_entity.pdbx_description
1 polymer ?
#
loop_
_entity_poly.entity_id
_entity_poly.type
_entity_poly.pdbx_seq_one_letter_code
_entity_poly.pdbx_strand_id
1 'polypeptide(L)'
;MGKIEWKTLPALLKKMISNCILLYKNDYYSIAITTIVHHAIFVLMCGTLLFLIIYLILQKSNIGNIVSVLILGVFLMIAADSIEIMCPDNSYNVKYCLMMYGMSGLFIAPVILYEVYPEKGMTQICEKIKLGGEWLVTISITLIIINFVWQSNGNYMAGYYTTEQTVSYFQTLVTRIKSTEGYSPELPISFVGDFYDDESFSNIWTETPFWYGGHMPELINCYSTDKLMMNYLGYSYIPATEDEKKRAELKAKDMPNYPQDGSIKIIDGVIVVKRG
;
A
#
# COMPACT_ATOMS: atom_id res chain seq x y z
N MET A 1 5.39 18.00 -4.86
CA MET A 1 4.44 17.24 -5.70
C MET A 1 3.97 18.14 -6.84
N GLY A 2 3.85 17.61 -8.06
CA GLY A 2 3.19 18.30 -9.18
C GLY A 2 4.06 19.15 -10.12
N LYS A 3 5.40 19.04 -10.09
CA LYS A 3 6.24 19.62 -11.15
C LYS A 3 6.66 18.51 -12.11
N ILE A 4 5.96 18.41 -13.23
CA ILE A 4 6.35 17.53 -14.34
C ILE A 4 7.15 18.36 -15.32
N GLU A 5 8.39 17.98 -15.55
CA GLU A 5 9.12 18.53 -16.69
C GLU A 5 8.52 17.94 -17.97
N TRP A 6 8.07 18.78 -18.90
CA TRP A 6 7.50 18.34 -20.18
C TRP A 6 8.35 17.32 -20.94
N LYS A 7 9.68 17.39 -20.75
CA LYS A 7 10.66 16.45 -21.33
C LYS A 7 10.52 15.02 -20.79
N THR A 8 10.01 14.84 -19.59
CA THR A 8 9.85 13.54 -18.93
C THR A 8 8.53 12.85 -19.26
N LEU A 9 7.55 13.60 -19.78
CA LEU A 9 6.20 13.08 -20.08
C LEU A 9 6.19 11.86 -21.02
N PRO A 10 6.96 11.82 -22.13
CA PRO A 10 6.98 10.62 -22.99
C PRO A 10 7.50 9.37 -22.26
N ALA A 11 8.48 9.53 -21.37
CA ALA A 11 9.02 8.44 -20.57
C ALA A 11 7.99 7.95 -19.53
N LEU A 12 7.26 8.87 -18.90
CA LEU A 12 6.17 8.55 -17.98
C LEU A 12 5.03 7.80 -18.68
N LEU A 13 4.57 8.27 -19.84
CA LEU A 13 3.52 7.58 -20.60
C LEU A 13 3.94 6.17 -21.01
N LYS A 14 5.20 5.99 -21.44
CA LYS A 14 5.75 4.66 -21.73
C LYS A 14 5.76 3.78 -20.48
N LYS A 15 6.15 4.33 -19.33
CA LYS A 15 6.15 3.62 -18.04
C LYS A 15 4.74 3.18 -17.65
N MET A 16 3.75 4.06 -17.76
CA MET A 16 2.36 3.77 -17.41
C MET A 16 1.78 2.61 -18.23
N ILE A 17 1.99 2.66 -19.54
CA ILE A 17 1.57 1.57 -20.45
C ILE A 17 2.35 0.29 -20.13
N SER A 18 3.65 0.40 -19.87
CA SER A 18 4.49 -0.75 -19.52
C SER A 18 4.06 -1.40 -18.20
N ASN A 19 3.69 -0.62 -17.18
CA ASN A 19 3.21 -1.14 -15.90
C ASN A 19 1.94 -1.95 -16.11
N CYS A 20 0.97 -1.42 -16.88
CA CYS A 20 -0.26 -2.12 -17.23
C CYS A 20 -0.02 -3.41 -18.03
N ILE A 21 0.82 -3.35 -19.07
CA ILE A 21 1.11 -4.51 -19.93
C ILE A 21 1.91 -5.56 -19.17
N LEU A 22 2.82 -5.18 -18.28
CA LEU A 22 3.67 -6.11 -17.55
C LEU A 22 3.04 -6.63 -16.25
N LEU A 23 1.80 -6.26 -15.92
CA LEU A 23 1.06 -6.79 -14.77
C LEU A 23 0.97 -8.33 -14.76
N TYR A 24 1.04 -8.99 -15.91
CA TYR A 24 1.04 -10.45 -15.96
C TYR A 24 2.38 -11.09 -15.56
N LYS A 25 3.44 -10.30 -15.39
CA LYS A 25 4.80 -10.78 -15.16
C LYS A 25 5.44 -10.18 -13.91
N ASN A 26 5.21 -8.90 -13.68
CA ASN A 26 5.82 -8.14 -12.62
C ASN A 26 4.76 -7.81 -11.57
N ASP A 27 5.13 -7.95 -10.30
CA ASP A 27 4.32 -7.38 -9.22
C ASP A 27 4.40 -5.85 -9.29
N TYR A 28 3.23 -5.22 -9.44
CA TYR A 28 3.10 -3.77 -9.44
C TYR A 28 2.42 -3.34 -8.13
N TYR A 29 3.22 -2.92 -7.16
CA TYR A 29 2.76 -2.47 -5.83
C TYR A 29 1.77 -3.45 -5.18
N SER A 30 2.11 -4.74 -5.20
CA SER A 30 1.32 -5.81 -4.59
C SER A 30 0.03 -6.20 -5.30
N ILE A 31 -0.27 -5.60 -6.46
CA ILE A 31 -1.44 -6.00 -7.28
C ILE A 31 -1.29 -7.41 -7.84
N ALA A 32 -0.06 -7.85 -8.17
CA ALA A 32 0.18 -9.11 -8.87
C ALA A 32 1.29 -9.92 -8.19
N ILE A 33 1.11 -10.24 -6.92
CA ILE A 33 2.13 -10.97 -6.14
C ILE A 33 2.23 -12.44 -6.56
N THR A 34 1.08 -13.08 -6.80
CA THR A 34 1.06 -14.54 -7.00
C THR A 34 1.14 -14.92 -8.47
N THR A 35 1.77 -16.06 -8.73
CA THR A 35 1.82 -16.65 -10.07
C THR A 35 0.43 -16.94 -10.63
N ILE A 36 -0.54 -17.29 -9.78
CA ILE A 36 -1.93 -17.52 -10.21
C ILE A 36 -2.53 -16.23 -10.77
N VAL A 37 -2.33 -15.09 -10.09
CA VAL A 37 -2.80 -13.79 -10.57
C VAL A 37 -2.09 -13.39 -11.86
N HIS A 38 -0.78 -13.59 -11.97
CA HIS A 38 -0.05 -13.37 -13.22
C HIS A 38 -0.68 -14.11 -14.41
N HIS A 39 -0.98 -15.40 -14.26
CA HIS A 39 -1.61 -16.18 -15.33
C HIS A 39 -3.06 -15.74 -15.57
N ALA A 40 -3.84 -15.45 -14.54
CA ALA A 40 -5.21 -14.97 -14.68
C ALA A 40 -5.28 -13.63 -15.42
N ILE A 41 -4.38 -12.69 -15.10
CA ILE A 41 -4.23 -11.41 -15.80
C ILE A 41 -3.82 -11.64 -17.26
N PHE A 42 -2.83 -12.50 -17.51
CA PHE A 42 -2.41 -12.83 -18.88
C PHE A 42 -3.59 -13.35 -19.72
N VAL A 43 -4.31 -14.34 -19.18
CA VAL A 43 -5.47 -14.94 -19.84
C VAL A 43 -6.57 -13.90 -20.06
N LEU A 44 -6.84 -13.05 -19.07
CA LEU A 44 -7.83 -11.98 -19.17
C LEU A 44 -7.46 -10.96 -20.26
N MET A 45 -6.21 -10.49 -20.28
CA MET A 45 -5.72 -9.49 -21.24
C MET A 45 -5.70 -10.06 -22.67
N CYS A 46 -5.09 -11.23 -22.87
CA CYS A 46 -5.04 -11.87 -24.17
C CYS A 46 -6.43 -12.29 -24.66
N GLY A 47 -7.27 -12.85 -23.79
CA GLY A 47 -8.64 -13.24 -24.11
C GLY A 47 -9.49 -12.05 -24.53
N THR A 48 -9.40 -10.93 -23.82
CA THR A 48 -10.12 -9.69 -24.15
C THR A 48 -9.64 -9.10 -25.48
N LEU A 49 -8.32 -9.08 -25.72
CA LEU A 49 -7.76 -8.58 -26.98
C LEU A 49 -8.18 -9.44 -28.18
N LEU A 50 -8.11 -10.76 -28.04
CA LEU A 50 -8.54 -11.70 -29.07
C LEU A 50 -10.03 -11.52 -29.39
N PHE A 51 -10.86 -11.40 -28.35
CA PHE A 51 -12.29 -11.14 -28.51
C PHE A 51 -12.57 -9.82 -29.25
N LEU A 52 -11.89 -8.74 -28.87
CA LEU A 52 -12.03 -7.44 -29.55
C LEU A 52 -11.63 -7.53 -31.04
N ILE A 53 -10.53 -8.23 -31.36
CA ILE A 53 -10.10 -8.42 -32.75
C ILE A 53 -11.14 -9.21 -33.54
N ILE A 54 -11.61 -10.34 -33.00
CA ILE A 54 -12.64 -11.17 -33.62
C ILE A 54 -13.91 -10.35 -33.86
N TYR A 55 -14.36 -9.62 -32.84
CA TYR A 55 -15.54 -8.75 -32.93
C TYR A 55 -15.42 -7.72 -34.05
N LEU A 56 -14.30 -7.00 -34.12
CA LEU A 56 -14.08 -5.96 -35.11
C LEU A 56 -14.05 -6.52 -36.55
N ILE A 57 -13.45 -7.70 -36.74
CA ILE A 57 -13.42 -8.42 -38.02
C ILE A 57 -14.83 -8.85 -38.43
N LEU A 58 -15.59 -9.44 -37.51
CA LEU A 58 -16.94 -9.94 -37.78
C LEU A 58 -17.92 -8.82 -38.14
N GLN A 59 -17.81 -7.68 -37.46
CA GLN A 59 -18.59 -6.48 -37.77
C GLN A 59 -18.16 -5.79 -39.07
N LYS A 60 -17.13 -6.31 -39.77
CA LYS A 60 -16.51 -5.66 -40.94
C LYS A 60 -16.21 -4.19 -40.67
N SER A 61 -15.72 -3.92 -39.45
CA SER A 61 -15.50 -2.55 -38.98
C SER A 61 -14.49 -1.84 -39.88
N ASN A 62 -14.76 -0.58 -40.19
CA ASN A 62 -13.79 0.24 -40.90
C ASN A 62 -12.53 0.42 -40.04
N ILE A 63 -11.38 0.60 -40.68
CA ILE A 63 -10.08 0.81 -40.06
C ILE A 63 -10.14 1.93 -39.01
N GLY A 64 -10.91 3.00 -39.27
CA GLY A 64 -11.12 4.10 -38.33
C GLY A 64 -11.64 3.62 -36.96
N ASN A 65 -12.66 2.75 -36.94
CA ASN A 65 -13.22 2.23 -35.69
C ASN A 65 -12.23 1.33 -34.95
N ILE A 66 -11.46 0.52 -35.69
CA ILE A 66 -10.41 -0.34 -35.11
C ILE A 66 -9.36 0.52 -34.43
N VAL A 67 -8.87 1.56 -35.11
CA VAL A 67 -7.90 2.51 -34.56
C VAL A 67 -8.47 3.22 -33.33
N SER A 68 -9.73 3.65 -33.34
CA SER A 68 -10.38 4.28 -32.18
C SER A 68 -10.43 3.35 -30.96
N VAL A 69 -10.77 2.07 -31.13
CA VAL A 69 -10.79 1.10 -30.01
C VAL A 69 -9.40 0.89 -29.43
N LEU A 70 -8.37 0.76 -30.29
CA LEU A 70 -6.97 0.63 -29.82
C LEU A 70 -6.51 1.87 -29.05
N ILE A 71 -6.85 3.07 -29.54
CA ILE A 71 -6.56 4.34 -28.88
C ILE A 71 -7.25 4.40 -27.51
N LEU A 72 -8.52 4.00 -27.41
CA LEU A 72 -9.25 3.94 -26.15
C LEU A 72 -8.62 2.96 -25.16
N GLY A 73 -8.14 1.80 -25.63
CA GLY A 73 -7.40 0.85 -24.80
C GLY A 73 -6.10 1.46 -24.24
N VAL A 74 -5.36 2.21 -25.05
CA VAL A 74 -4.17 2.94 -24.60
C VAL A 74 -4.53 4.02 -23.59
N PHE A 75 -5.58 4.80 -23.82
CA PHE A 75 -6.04 5.81 -22.86
C PHE A 75 -6.54 5.18 -21.56
N LEU A 76 -7.17 4.01 -21.59
CA LEU A 76 -7.57 3.29 -20.39
C LEU A 76 -6.35 2.90 -19.55
N MET A 77 -5.28 2.39 -20.17
CA MET A 77 -4.03 2.09 -19.46
C MET A 77 -3.39 3.35 -18.86
N ILE A 78 -3.37 4.46 -19.62
CA ILE A 78 -2.86 5.73 -19.12
C ILE A 78 -3.71 6.25 -17.95
N ALA A 79 -5.03 6.14 -18.04
CA ALA A 79 -5.94 6.56 -16.97
C ALA A 79 -5.76 5.69 -15.71
N ALA A 80 -5.65 4.37 -15.89
CA ALA A 80 -5.49 3.39 -14.82
C ALA A 80 -4.22 3.64 -13.98
N ASP A 81 -3.11 4.02 -14.62
CA ASP A 81 -1.83 4.28 -13.96
C ASP A 81 -1.47 5.78 -13.89
N SER A 82 -2.46 6.65 -13.93
CA SER A 82 -2.29 8.12 -13.88
C SER A 82 -1.59 8.63 -12.62
N ILE A 83 -1.44 7.79 -11.60
CA ILE A 83 -0.67 8.09 -10.41
C ILE A 83 0.82 8.35 -10.70
N GLU A 84 1.38 7.76 -11.76
CA GLU A 84 2.75 8.03 -12.19
C GLU A 84 2.93 9.48 -12.71
N ILE A 85 1.85 10.14 -13.13
CA ILE A 85 1.85 11.57 -13.48
C ILE A 85 1.84 12.41 -12.19
N MET A 86 1.01 12.02 -11.22
CA MET A 86 0.87 12.76 -9.96
C MET A 86 2.11 12.61 -9.04
N CYS A 87 2.70 11.42 -9.03
CA CYS A 87 3.86 11.02 -8.22
C CYS A 87 4.92 10.35 -9.12
N PRO A 88 5.63 11.14 -9.94
CA PRO A 88 6.62 10.62 -10.89
C PRO A 88 7.89 10.10 -10.21
N ASP A 89 8.15 10.51 -8.97
CA ASP A 89 9.29 10.02 -8.20
C ASP A 89 9.16 8.51 -7.94
N ASN A 90 10.24 7.79 -8.25
CA ASN A 90 10.34 6.34 -8.06
C ASN A 90 10.61 5.94 -6.59
N SER A 91 10.55 6.89 -5.66
CA SER A 91 10.75 6.59 -4.24
C SER A 91 9.68 5.62 -3.78
N TYR A 92 10.09 4.37 -3.50
CA TYR A 92 9.24 3.29 -2.99
C TYR A 92 8.43 3.71 -1.76
N ASN A 93 8.93 4.69 -1.01
CA ASN A 93 8.29 5.24 0.18
C ASN A 93 7.13 6.22 -0.11
N VAL A 94 6.88 6.55 -1.38
CA VAL A 94 5.82 7.51 -1.77
C VAL A 94 4.61 6.81 -2.38
N LYS A 95 4.78 5.64 -3.02
CA LYS A 95 3.71 4.92 -3.72
C LYS A 95 3.44 3.58 -3.05
N TYR A 96 2.17 3.30 -2.78
CA TYR A 96 1.69 2.07 -2.15
C TYR A 96 0.41 1.58 -2.83
N CYS A 97 0.04 0.31 -2.59
CA CYS A 97 -1.05 -0.40 -3.28
C CYS A 97 -2.35 0.42 -3.39
N LEU A 98 -2.74 1.14 -2.34
CA LEU A 98 -3.99 1.92 -2.31
C LEU A 98 -4.01 3.05 -3.36
N MET A 99 -2.85 3.63 -3.69
CA MET A 99 -2.73 4.68 -4.71
C MET A 99 -2.92 4.14 -6.14
N MET A 100 -2.85 2.82 -6.30
CA MET A 100 -2.99 2.12 -7.59
C MET A 100 -4.43 1.70 -7.86
N TYR A 101 -5.41 2.24 -7.14
CA TYR A 101 -6.82 1.87 -7.28
C TYR A 101 -7.35 2.03 -8.72
N GLY A 102 -6.79 2.94 -9.51
CA GLY A 102 -7.12 3.11 -10.93
C GLY A 102 -6.91 1.83 -11.77
N MET A 103 -5.99 0.96 -11.37
CA MET A 103 -5.74 -0.34 -12.03
C MET A 103 -6.94 -1.28 -11.97
N SER A 104 -7.87 -1.07 -11.03
CA SER A 104 -9.14 -1.82 -11.00
C SER A 104 -9.94 -1.70 -12.30
N GLY A 105 -9.83 -0.56 -13.00
CA GLY A 105 -10.46 -0.34 -14.30
C GLY A 105 -10.01 -1.34 -15.36
N LEU A 106 -8.78 -1.86 -15.29
CA LEU A 106 -8.27 -2.87 -16.23
C LEU A 106 -8.93 -4.24 -16.02
N PHE A 107 -9.35 -4.56 -14.80
CA PHE A 107 -10.06 -5.80 -14.48
C PHE A 107 -11.56 -5.70 -14.79
N ILE A 108 -12.14 -4.51 -14.59
CA ILE A 108 -13.57 -4.24 -14.85
C ILE A 108 -13.86 -4.11 -16.35
N ALA A 109 -12.94 -3.52 -17.13
CA ALA A 109 -13.17 -3.26 -18.55
C ALA A 109 -13.53 -4.53 -19.36
N PRO A 110 -12.82 -5.68 -19.23
CA PRO A 110 -13.24 -6.94 -19.82
C PRO A 110 -14.67 -7.33 -19.47
N VAL A 111 -15.08 -7.23 -18.21
CA VAL A 111 -16.43 -7.59 -17.75
C VAL A 111 -17.48 -6.76 -18.50
N ILE A 112 -17.29 -5.44 -18.54
CA ILE A 112 -18.20 -4.52 -19.25
C ILE A 112 -18.22 -4.82 -20.74
N LEU A 113 -17.07 -5.10 -21.36
CA LEU A 113 -16.98 -5.40 -22.80
C LEU A 113 -17.78 -6.65 -23.19
N TYR A 114 -17.78 -7.67 -22.34
CA TYR A 114 -18.57 -8.88 -22.57
C TYR A 114 -20.07 -8.68 -22.30
N GLU A 115 -20.42 -7.85 -21.31
CA GLU A 115 -21.82 -7.54 -20.97
C GLU A 115 -22.50 -6.65 -22.02
N VAL A 116 -21.80 -5.63 -22.54
CA VAL A 116 -22.33 -4.65 -23.50
C VAL A 116 -22.33 -5.19 -24.95
N TYR A 117 -21.88 -6.43 -25.15
CA TYR A 117 -21.76 -7.02 -26.47
C TYR A 117 -23.12 -7.17 -27.17
N PRO A 118 -23.33 -6.56 -28.37
CA PRO A 118 -24.61 -6.58 -29.04
C PRO A 118 -24.93 -7.98 -29.61
N GLU A 119 -26.05 -8.54 -29.19
CA GLU A 119 -26.49 -9.90 -29.59
C GLU A 119 -27.14 -9.95 -30.99
N LYS A 120 -27.60 -8.81 -31.49
CA LYS A 120 -28.28 -8.75 -32.79
C LYS A 120 -27.31 -8.98 -33.95
N GLY A 121 -27.62 -9.97 -34.79
CA GLY A 121 -26.87 -10.27 -36.03
C GLY A 121 -25.69 -11.24 -35.84
N MET A 122 -25.60 -11.91 -34.69
CA MET A 122 -24.56 -12.91 -34.45
C MET A 122 -24.76 -14.18 -35.28
N THR A 123 -23.65 -14.75 -35.75
CA THR A 123 -23.65 -16.13 -36.25
C THR A 123 -23.49 -17.09 -35.06
N GLN A 124 -23.93 -18.35 -35.20
CA GLN A 124 -23.81 -19.38 -34.16
C GLN A 124 -22.37 -19.58 -33.65
N ILE A 125 -21.37 -19.36 -34.51
CA ILE A 125 -19.94 -19.44 -34.13
C ILE A 125 -19.60 -18.31 -33.16
N CYS A 126 -20.12 -17.09 -33.40
CA CYS A 126 -19.88 -15.95 -32.55
C CYS A 126 -20.50 -16.13 -31.17
N GLU A 127 -21.68 -16.73 -31.10
CA GLU A 127 -22.38 -17.02 -29.83
C GLU A 127 -21.55 -17.97 -28.95
N LYS A 128 -20.97 -19.01 -29.57
CA LYS A 128 -20.07 -19.94 -28.88
C LYS A 128 -18.77 -19.27 -28.40
N ILE A 129 -18.20 -18.38 -29.21
CA ILE A 129 -17.01 -17.60 -28.83
C ILE A 129 -17.32 -16.64 -27.68
N LYS A 130 -18.46 -15.94 -27.73
CA LYS A 130 -18.93 -15.06 -26.65
C LYS A 130 -19.08 -15.86 -25.36
N LEU A 131 -19.81 -16.97 -25.38
CA LEU A 131 -20.02 -17.82 -24.21
C LEU A 131 -18.68 -18.33 -23.63
N GLY A 132 -17.77 -18.81 -24.49
CA GLY A 132 -16.44 -19.24 -24.04
C GLY A 132 -15.62 -18.11 -23.41
N GLY A 133 -15.70 -16.91 -23.97
CA GLY A 133 -15.05 -15.72 -23.45
C GLY A 133 -15.65 -15.22 -22.13
N GLU A 134 -16.99 -15.28 -21.97
CA GLU A 134 -17.67 -14.97 -20.71
C GLU A 134 -17.20 -15.89 -19.58
N TRP A 135 -17.13 -17.20 -19.84
CA TRP A 135 -16.59 -18.16 -18.87
C TRP A 135 -15.12 -17.88 -18.55
N LEU A 136 -14.31 -17.57 -19.55
CA LEU A 136 -12.90 -17.22 -19.37
C LEU A 136 -12.74 -15.98 -18.49
N VAL A 137 -13.48 -14.90 -18.78
CA VAL A 137 -13.47 -13.67 -17.97
C VAL A 137 -13.95 -13.96 -16.56
N THR A 138 -15.06 -14.67 -16.42
CA THR A 138 -15.65 -15.01 -15.11
C THR A 138 -14.67 -15.80 -14.25
N ILE A 139 -14.03 -16.84 -14.81
CA ILE A 139 -13.06 -17.68 -14.09
C ILE A 139 -11.82 -16.85 -13.72
N SER A 140 -11.25 -16.08 -14.66
CA SER A 140 -10.07 -15.25 -14.41
C SER A 140 -10.33 -14.21 -13.32
N ILE A 141 -11.46 -13.50 -13.39
CA ILE A 141 -11.85 -12.50 -12.38
C ILE A 141 -12.12 -13.17 -11.04
N THR A 142 -12.78 -14.33 -11.02
CA THR A 142 -13.01 -15.08 -9.77
C THR A 142 -11.69 -15.48 -9.11
N LEU A 143 -10.71 -15.96 -9.88
CA LEU A 143 -9.38 -16.30 -9.36
C LEU A 143 -8.65 -15.07 -8.80
N ILE A 144 -8.73 -13.93 -9.49
CA ILE A 144 -8.16 -12.66 -9.02
C ILE A 144 -8.84 -12.23 -7.71
N ILE A 145 -10.18 -12.28 -7.64
CA ILE A 145 -10.94 -11.94 -6.43
C ILE A 145 -10.56 -12.84 -5.26
N ILE A 146 -10.51 -14.16 -5.46
CA ILE A 146 -10.11 -15.11 -4.41
C ILE A 146 -8.70 -14.77 -3.91
N ASN A 147 -7.78 -14.45 -4.82
CA ASN A 147 -6.44 -14.04 -4.42
C ASN A 147 -6.44 -12.74 -3.62
N PHE A 148 -7.17 -11.71 -4.07
CA PHE A 148 -7.27 -10.45 -3.34
C PHE A 148 -7.92 -10.60 -1.97
N VAL A 149 -8.92 -11.48 -1.84
CA VAL A 149 -9.52 -11.83 -0.54
C VAL A 149 -8.45 -12.47 0.35
N TRP A 150 -7.71 -13.46 -0.15
CA TRP A 150 -6.64 -14.12 0.62
C TRP A 150 -5.55 -13.13 1.04
N GLN A 151 -5.06 -12.31 0.12
CA GLN A 151 -4.04 -11.29 0.37
C GLN A 151 -4.51 -10.25 1.38
N SER A 152 -5.74 -9.76 1.24
CA SER A 152 -6.31 -8.76 2.15
C SER A 152 -6.44 -9.32 3.55
N ASN A 153 -7.00 -10.53 3.71
CA ASN A 153 -7.15 -11.15 5.02
C ASN A 153 -5.79 -11.41 5.68
N GLY A 154 -4.81 -11.90 4.91
CA GLY A 154 -3.44 -12.08 5.39
C GLY A 154 -2.81 -10.76 5.86
N ASN A 155 -2.95 -9.69 5.07
CA ASN A 155 -2.44 -8.38 5.43
C ASN A 155 -3.14 -7.76 6.65
N TYR A 156 -4.46 -7.91 6.76
CA TYR A 156 -5.22 -7.45 7.92
C TYR A 156 -4.79 -8.19 9.19
N MET A 157 -4.56 -9.51 9.10
CA MET A 157 -4.04 -10.30 10.22
C MET A 157 -2.65 -9.84 10.62
N ALA A 158 -1.73 -9.67 9.66
CA ALA A 158 -0.39 -9.15 9.92
C ALA A 158 -0.42 -7.76 10.57
N GLY A 159 -1.25 -6.85 10.04
CA GLY A 159 -1.45 -5.50 10.57
C GLY A 159 -2.04 -5.49 11.99
N TYR A 160 -2.99 -6.38 12.27
CA TYR A 160 -3.58 -6.54 13.59
C TYR A 160 -2.51 -6.93 14.62
N TYR A 161 -1.77 -8.02 14.39
CA TYR A 161 -0.77 -8.46 15.36
C TYR A 161 0.43 -7.52 15.48
N THR A 162 0.86 -6.91 14.37
CA THR A 162 1.88 -5.85 14.38
C THR A 162 1.45 -4.68 15.26
N THR A 163 0.16 -4.29 15.19
CA THR A 163 -0.41 -3.25 16.05
C THR A 163 -0.45 -3.70 17.50
N GLU A 164 -0.93 -4.90 17.81
CA GLU A 164 -0.98 -5.44 19.17
C GLU A 164 0.41 -5.50 19.83
N GLN A 165 1.43 -5.96 19.10
CA GLN A 165 2.83 -5.95 19.57
C GLN A 165 3.30 -4.53 19.90
N THR A 166 3.00 -3.57 19.03
CA THR A 166 3.35 -2.15 19.22
C THR A 166 2.60 -1.55 20.41
N VAL A 167 1.30 -1.85 20.57
CA VAL A 167 0.50 -1.40 21.71
C VAL A 167 1.04 -1.98 23.01
N SER A 168 1.40 -3.27 23.04
CA SER A 168 2.02 -3.92 24.20
C SER A 168 3.35 -3.28 24.59
N TYR A 169 4.19 -2.94 23.59
CA TYR A 169 5.44 -2.22 23.80
C TYR A 169 5.19 -0.85 24.47
N PHE A 170 4.29 -0.05 23.90
CA PHE A 170 3.98 1.27 24.46
C PHE A 170 3.22 1.21 25.79
N GLN A 171 2.41 0.19 26.04
CA GLN A 171 1.78 -0.03 27.34
C GLN A 171 2.84 -0.23 28.43
N THR A 172 3.90 -0.99 28.11
CA THR A 172 5.04 -1.19 29.01
C THR A 172 5.81 0.11 29.22
N LEU A 173 6.08 0.87 28.15
CA LEU A 173 6.71 2.19 28.25
C LEU A 173 5.91 3.15 29.14
N VAL A 174 4.61 3.30 28.89
CA VAL A 174 3.71 4.16 29.68
C VAL A 174 3.67 3.73 31.14
N THR A 175 3.64 2.42 31.40
CA THR A 175 3.69 1.90 32.77
C THR A 175 5.00 2.30 33.45
N ARG A 176 6.14 2.15 32.78
CA ARG A 176 7.45 2.53 33.34
C ARG A 176 7.59 4.04 33.56
N ILE A 177 7.02 4.86 32.67
CA ILE A 177 6.92 6.31 32.88
C ILE A 177 6.15 6.62 34.16
N LYS A 178 4.94 6.06 34.32
CA LYS A 178 4.09 6.29 35.51
C LYS A 178 4.69 5.75 36.80
N SER A 179 5.52 4.72 36.71
CA SER A 179 6.22 4.10 37.84
C SER A 179 7.56 4.77 38.15
N THR A 180 7.95 5.82 37.42
CA THR A 180 9.19 6.56 37.73
C THR A 180 9.03 7.27 39.09
N GLU A 181 10.03 7.14 39.96
CA GLU A 181 10.00 7.78 41.27
C GLU A 181 9.80 9.30 41.13
N GLY A 182 8.82 9.86 41.85
CA GLY A 182 8.46 11.27 41.76
C GLY A 182 7.55 11.63 40.57
N TYR A 183 7.00 10.65 39.85
CA TYR A 183 6.06 10.89 38.76
C TYR A 183 4.86 11.73 39.20
N SER A 184 4.53 12.74 38.40
CA SER A 184 3.27 13.47 38.45
C SER A 184 2.76 13.68 37.01
N PRO A 185 1.45 13.57 36.77
CA PRO A 185 0.87 13.84 35.45
C PRO A 185 1.03 15.30 35.00
N GLU A 186 1.40 16.21 35.90
CA GLU A 186 1.68 17.62 35.60
C GLU A 186 3.09 17.86 35.05
N LEU A 187 3.99 16.89 35.14
CA LEU A 187 5.35 17.03 34.63
C LEU A 187 5.38 16.85 33.11
N PRO A 188 6.10 17.71 32.37
CA PRO A 188 6.29 17.53 30.94
C PRO A 188 7.16 16.31 30.64
N ILE A 189 6.95 15.70 29.46
CA ILE A 189 7.73 14.57 28.96
C ILE A 189 8.57 15.00 27.77
N SER A 190 9.85 14.61 27.79
CA SER A 190 10.79 14.76 26.69
C SER A 190 11.28 13.39 26.23
N PHE A 191 11.00 13.05 24.97
CA PHE A 191 11.59 11.90 24.30
C PHE A 191 12.90 12.33 23.64
N VAL A 192 14.01 11.77 24.10
CA VAL A 192 15.36 12.06 23.60
C VAL A 192 15.82 10.93 22.68
N GLY A 193 16.39 11.29 21.53
CA GLY A 193 16.78 10.36 20.47
C GLY A 193 15.68 10.20 19.41
N ASP A 194 16.08 9.82 18.20
CA ASP A 194 15.20 9.78 17.03
C ASP A 194 14.38 8.49 16.93
N PHE A 195 14.96 7.37 17.35
CA PHE A 195 14.39 6.03 17.20
C PHE A 195 14.60 5.22 18.47
N TYR A 196 13.67 4.32 18.76
CA TYR A 196 13.85 3.22 19.72
C TYR A 196 14.75 2.15 19.12
N ASP A 197 15.85 1.84 19.82
CA ASP A 197 16.78 0.77 19.48
C ASP A 197 16.64 -0.37 20.52
N ASP A 198 15.67 -1.25 20.30
CA ASP A 198 15.36 -2.39 21.18
C ASP A 198 15.53 -3.72 20.45
N GLU A 199 16.70 -4.37 20.64
CA GLU A 199 17.00 -5.69 20.07
C GLU A 199 16.05 -6.79 20.56
N SER A 200 15.36 -6.59 21.70
CA SER A 200 14.40 -7.56 22.22
C SER A 200 13.03 -7.47 21.54
N PHE A 201 12.76 -6.39 20.82
CA PHE A 201 11.53 -6.21 20.06
C PHE A 201 11.71 -6.70 18.62
N SER A 202 10.92 -7.70 18.22
CA SER A 202 10.90 -8.19 16.85
C SER A 202 9.47 -8.41 16.38
N ASN A 203 9.22 -8.09 15.11
CA ASN A 203 7.91 -8.26 14.49
C ASN A 203 7.97 -9.31 13.36
N ILE A 204 7.65 -10.56 13.71
CA ILE A 204 7.62 -11.69 12.76
C ILE A 204 6.59 -11.51 11.62
N TRP A 205 5.59 -10.64 11.79
CA TRP A 205 4.52 -10.44 10.81
C TRP A 205 4.99 -9.64 9.58
N THR A 206 6.19 -9.05 9.66
CA THR A 206 6.84 -8.35 8.56
C THR A 206 7.46 -9.30 7.54
N GLU A 207 7.64 -10.57 7.91
CA GLU A 207 8.15 -11.63 7.03
C GLU A 207 7.04 -12.32 6.23
N THR A 208 5.79 -11.89 6.38
CA THR A 208 4.66 -12.49 5.66
C THR A 208 4.65 -12.11 4.17
N PRO A 209 4.08 -12.94 3.28
CA PRO A 209 4.00 -12.62 1.85
C PRO A 209 2.94 -11.55 1.50
N PHE A 210 2.29 -10.97 2.51
CA PHE A 210 1.20 -10.02 2.36
C PHE A 210 1.77 -8.61 2.48
N TRP A 211 1.65 -7.74 1.47
CA TRP A 211 2.30 -6.41 1.51
C TRP A 211 1.42 -5.26 1.00
N TYR A 212 0.17 -5.20 1.46
CA TYR A 212 -0.73 -4.06 1.16
C TYR A 212 -0.48 -2.83 2.05
N GLY A 213 0.47 -2.94 2.98
CA GLY A 213 0.86 -1.88 3.92
C GLY A 213 0.27 -2.07 5.32
N GLY A 214 0.65 -1.19 6.24
CA GLY A 214 0.13 -1.16 7.61
C GLY A 214 0.83 -2.08 8.63
N HIS A 215 1.74 -2.95 8.20
CA HIS A 215 2.54 -3.81 9.08
C HIS A 215 4.05 -3.61 8.84
N MET A 216 4.48 -2.34 8.84
CA MET A 216 5.87 -1.97 8.61
C MET A 216 6.80 -2.57 9.68
N PRO A 217 8.08 -2.84 9.34
CA PRO A 217 9.05 -3.45 10.26
C PRO A 217 9.16 -2.76 11.61
N GLU A 218 9.20 -1.42 11.65
CA GLU A 218 9.35 -0.67 12.90
C GLU A 218 8.16 0.25 13.21
N LEU A 219 6.97 -0.30 13.48
CA LEU A 219 5.84 0.53 13.94
C LEU A 219 6.15 1.33 15.22
N ILE A 220 7.04 0.83 16.10
CA ILE A 220 7.49 1.56 17.29
C ILE A 220 8.22 2.87 16.96
N ASN A 221 8.71 3.01 15.74
CA ASN A 221 9.44 4.17 15.23
C ASN A 221 8.62 4.99 14.22
N CYS A 222 7.31 4.71 14.12
CA CYS A 222 6.45 5.49 13.23
C CYS A 222 6.27 6.93 13.75
N TYR A 223 6.14 7.88 12.82
CA TYR A 223 5.89 9.29 13.13
C TYR A 223 4.59 9.53 13.93
N SER A 224 3.70 8.54 13.96
CA SER A 224 2.40 8.58 14.63
C SER A 224 2.41 7.97 16.04
N THR A 225 3.58 7.72 16.62
CA THR A 225 3.74 7.10 17.96
C THR A 225 2.88 7.78 19.05
N ASP A 226 2.89 9.11 19.11
CA ASP A 226 2.09 9.86 20.10
C ASP A 226 0.59 9.64 19.89
N LYS A 227 0.15 9.60 18.62
CA LYS A 227 -1.25 9.30 18.28
C LYS A 227 -1.61 7.86 18.59
N LEU A 228 -0.68 6.92 18.46
CA LEU A 228 -0.89 5.53 18.82
C LEU A 228 -1.12 5.39 20.32
N MET A 229 -0.25 5.98 21.15
CA MET A 229 -0.42 5.99 22.61
C MET A 229 -1.76 6.64 23.02
N MET A 230 -2.13 7.75 22.39
CA MET A 230 -3.41 8.42 22.67
C MET A 230 -4.61 7.55 22.26
N ASN A 231 -4.63 7.03 21.02
CA ASN A 231 -5.79 6.34 20.46
C ASN A 231 -5.99 4.93 21.01
N TYR A 232 -4.91 4.20 21.32
CA TYR A 232 -4.99 2.82 21.80
C TYR A 232 -4.92 2.70 23.33
N LEU A 233 -4.11 3.53 23.98
CA LEU A 233 -3.90 3.44 25.43
C LEU A 233 -4.65 4.53 26.21
N GLY A 234 -5.31 5.49 25.53
CA GLY A 234 -5.89 6.66 26.18
C GLY A 234 -4.85 7.53 26.88
N TYR A 235 -3.57 7.43 26.49
CA TYR A 235 -2.47 8.10 27.17
C TYR A 235 -2.12 9.41 26.46
N SER A 236 -2.33 10.51 27.17
CA SER A 236 -1.90 11.86 26.79
C SER A 236 -0.91 12.40 27.82
N TYR A 237 0.03 13.22 27.38
CA TYR A 237 1.03 13.85 28.24
C TYR A 237 1.28 15.31 27.82
N ILE A 238 1.88 16.09 28.73
CA ILE A 238 2.31 17.46 28.43
C ILE A 238 3.67 17.37 27.72
N PRO A 239 3.80 17.82 26.46
CA PRO A 239 5.10 17.80 25.79
C PRO A 239 6.03 18.85 26.41
N ALA A 240 7.30 18.48 26.59
CA ALA A 240 8.34 19.43 26.98
C ALA A 240 8.48 20.57 25.96
N THR A 241 8.76 21.76 26.46
CA THR A 241 9.13 22.94 25.65
C THR A 241 10.47 22.72 24.94
N GLU A 242 10.77 23.53 23.91
CA GLU A 242 12.03 23.40 23.17
C GLU A 242 13.28 23.59 24.04
N ASP A 243 13.22 24.47 25.04
CA ASP A 243 14.33 24.67 25.97
C ASP A 243 14.50 23.50 26.93
N GLU A 244 13.39 22.88 27.37
CA GLU A 244 13.41 21.67 28.18
C GLU A 244 13.95 20.47 27.39
N LYS A 245 13.57 20.32 26.12
CA LYS A 245 14.12 19.27 25.24
C LYS A 245 15.63 19.38 25.09
N LYS A 246 16.16 20.59 24.80
CA LYS A 246 17.61 20.81 24.70
C LYS A 246 18.35 20.48 25.99
N ARG A 247 17.78 20.84 27.15
CA ARG A 247 18.36 20.48 28.45
C ARG A 247 18.32 18.96 28.69
N ALA A 248 17.20 18.31 28.35
CA ALA A 248 17.03 16.88 28.45
C ALA A 248 18.05 16.13 27.57
N GLU A 249 18.26 16.57 26.32
CA GLU A 249 19.28 16.00 25.41
C GLU A 249 20.69 16.08 26.01
N LEU A 250 21.07 17.24 26.55
CA LEU A 250 22.40 17.43 27.17
C LEU A 250 22.59 16.53 28.39
N LYS A 251 21.55 16.37 29.22
CA LYS A 251 21.62 15.63 30.48
C LYS A 251 21.40 14.12 30.32
N ALA A 252 20.74 13.69 29.26
CA ALA A 252 20.48 12.29 28.96
C ALA A 252 21.62 11.61 28.19
N LYS A 253 22.70 12.32 27.88
CA LYS A 253 23.83 11.79 27.11
C LYS A 253 24.37 10.47 27.69
N ASP A 254 24.51 10.39 29.01
CA ASP A 254 25.03 9.21 29.72
C ASP A 254 23.92 8.26 30.23
N MET A 255 22.64 8.57 29.97
CA MET A 255 21.56 7.63 30.24
C MET A 255 21.63 6.46 29.25
N PRO A 256 21.28 5.24 29.67
CA PRO A 256 21.11 4.14 28.73
C PRO A 256 19.83 4.31 27.90
N ASN A 257 19.75 3.64 26.76
CA ASN A 257 18.59 3.68 25.88
C ASN A 257 17.48 2.76 26.39
N TYR A 258 16.22 3.16 26.24
CA TYR A 258 15.09 2.28 26.49
C TYR A 258 15.19 1.05 25.57
N PRO A 259 15.01 -0.17 26.09
CA PRO A 259 14.34 -0.54 27.34
C PRO A 259 15.25 -0.75 28.56
N GLN A 260 16.53 -0.39 28.54
CA GLN A 260 17.43 -0.64 29.67
C GLN A 260 16.96 0.08 30.95
N ASP A 261 17.39 -0.40 32.12
CA ASP A 261 17.09 0.25 33.39
C ASP A 261 17.76 1.64 33.47
N GLY A 262 17.08 2.61 34.07
CA GLY A 262 17.56 4.00 34.13
C GLY A 262 17.44 4.81 32.83
N SER A 263 16.83 4.25 31.77
CA SER A 263 16.49 4.97 30.52
C SER A 263 15.35 5.99 30.66
N ILE A 264 14.61 5.93 31.77
CA ILE A 264 13.52 6.85 32.11
C ILE A 264 13.83 7.48 33.47
N LYS A 265 13.96 8.80 33.53
CA LYS A 265 14.29 9.54 34.75
C LYS A 265 13.61 10.90 34.76
N ILE A 266 13.35 11.43 35.96
CA ILE A 266 12.97 12.83 36.13
C ILE A 266 14.24 13.67 36.28
N ILE A 267 14.43 14.65 35.40
CA ILE A 267 15.58 15.55 35.38
C ILE A 267 15.05 16.97 35.30
N ASP A 268 15.39 17.81 36.29
CA ASP A 268 14.93 19.21 36.38
C ASP A 268 13.40 19.38 36.27
N GLY A 269 12.61 18.44 36.79
CA GLY A 269 11.15 18.47 36.71
C GLY A 269 10.57 18.04 35.35
N VAL A 270 11.37 17.42 34.48
CA VAL A 270 10.94 16.85 33.20
C VAL A 270 11.15 15.34 33.22
N ILE A 271 10.15 14.57 32.80
CA ILE A 271 10.30 13.13 32.58
C ILE A 271 11.05 12.93 31.26
N VAL A 272 12.27 12.42 31.33
CA VAL A 272 13.11 12.14 30.17
C VAL A 272 13.05 10.67 29.84
N VAL A 273 12.71 10.35 28.59
CA VAL A 273 12.70 8.99 28.03
C VAL A 273 13.73 8.94 26.92
N LYS A 274 14.83 8.19 27.10
CA LYS A 274 15.87 8.04 26.07
C LYS A 274 15.58 6.85 25.16
N ARG A 275 15.54 7.05 23.84
CA ARG A 275 15.12 6.05 22.85
C ARG A 275 16.29 5.48 22.03
N GLY A 276 17.34 6.26 21.82
CA GLY A 276 18.49 5.96 20.97
C GLY A 276 19.60 6.98 21.21
#